data_AF-Q54HY6-F1
#
_entry.id   AF-Q54HY6-F1
#
_cell.length_a   1.000
_cell.length_b   1.000
_cell.length_c   1.000
_cell.angle_alpha   90.00
_cell.angle_beta   90.00
_cell.angle_gamma   90.00
#
_symmetry.space_group_name_H-M   'P 1'
#
loop_
_entity.id
_entity.type
_entity.pdbx_description
1 polymer ?
#
loop_
_entity_poly.entity_id
_entity_poly.type
_entity_poly.pdbx_seq_one_letter_code
_entity_poly.pdbx_strand_id
1 'polypeptide(L)'
;MSDTEFEENETNIDETEEDYNEDDENLMSDHKEFLLLNDPTKYVYMRRVVQRPYAKKNEIYLSNNGKFLYYVKRAKNLLFNQREKEIIIHGLGAAISLAVELSLYLQKDIEGLTLSTTTSSEEIIDQYDPLVNDLEPVLKIRHASAIHIKIINDGSSTNPNTTNSTTTTTTTTLTPINFRTTSKKSNSQSKENKKLLKRQELDKKVEQAKSQQKQQREQQQLKVQETC
;
A
#
# COMPACT_ATOMS: atom_id res chain seq x y z
N MET A 1 51.23 -42.56 -5.67
CA MET A 1 50.21 -41.73 -6.34
C MET A 1 49.48 -42.69 -7.25
N SER A 2 48.30 -43.15 -6.81
CA SER A 2 47.50 -44.14 -7.52
C SER A 2 46.21 -43.48 -7.93
N ASP A 3 46.07 -43.22 -9.22
CA ASP A 3 44.86 -42.69 -9.83
C ASP A 3 43.76 -43.75 -9.70
N THR A 4 42.68 -43.38 -9.02
CA THR A 4 41.52 -44.26 -8.84
C THR A 4 40.50 -43.86 -9.88
N GLU A 5 40.33 -44.72 -10.89
CA GLU A 5 39.29 -44.61 -11.91
C GLU A 5 37.92 -44.71 -11.23
N PHE A 6 37.07 -43.71 -11.46
CA PHE A 6 35.70 -43.70 -10.97
C PHE A 6 34.83 -44.32 -12.08
N GLU A 7 34.37 -45.55 -11.88
CA GLU A 7 33.41 -46.20 -12.77
C GLU A 7 32.08 -45.45 -12.72
N GLU A 8 31.62 -44.98 -13.89
CA GLU A 8 30.30 -44.43 -14.09
C GLU A 8 29.27 -45.55 -13.99
N ASN A 9 28.74 -45.79 -12.78
CA ASN A 9 27.54 -46.59 -12.62
C ASN A 9 26.35 -45.80 -13.15
N GLU A 10 25.94 -46.12 -14.37
CA GLU A 10 24.62 -45.78 -14.92
C GLU A 10 23.56 -46.42 -14.02
N THR A 11 23.09 -45.65 -13.05
CA THR A 11 21.90 -45.99 -12.29
C THR A 11 20.72 -45.86 -13.25
N ASN A 12 20.20 -47.01 -13.69
CA ASN A 12 18.88 -47.14 -14.28
C ASN A 12 17.90 -46.42 -13.34
N ILE A 13 17.46 -45.24 -13.74
CA ILE A 13 16.30 -44.58 -13.16
C ILE A 13 15.12 -45.38 -13.71
N ASP A 14 14.73 -46.39 -12.94
CA ASP A 14 13.47 -47.09 -13.13
C ASP A 14 12.38 -46.02 -13.13
N GLU A 15 11.64 -45.91 -14.24
CA GLU A 15 10.47 -45.06 -14.40
C GLU A 15 9.43 -45.51 -13.37
N THR A 16 9.60 -45.06 -12.14
CA THR A 16 8.56 -45.17 -11.12
C THR A 16 7.49 -44.21 -11.62
N GLU A 17 6.40 -44.74 -12.15
CA GLU A 17 5.16 -43.98 -12.35
C GLU A 17 4.83 -43.37 -10.98
N GLU A 18 5.27 -42.13 -10.77
CA GLU A 18 4.84 -41.34 -9.64
C GLU A 18 3.34 -41.16 -9.84
N ASP A 19 2.58 -41.90 -9.04
CA ASP A 19 1.14 -41.80 -8.90
C ASP A 19 0.84 -40.31 -8.65
N TYR A 20 0.38 -39.60 -9.70
CA TYR A 20 0.02 -38.19 -9.63
C TYR A 20 -1.19 -38.11 -8.71
N ASN A 21 -0.91 -37.85 -7.43
CA ASN A 21 -1.92 -37.73 -6.40
C ASN A 21 -2.93 -36.66 -6.82
N GLU A 22 -4.22 -36.98 -6.72
CA GLU A 22 -5.39 -36.13 -7.03
C GLU A 22 -5.31 -34.70 -6.46
N ASP A 23 -4.48 -34.51 -5.43
CA ASP A 23 -4.14 -33.22 -4.83
C ASP A 23 -3.52 -32.22 -5.83
N ASP A 24 -2.85 -32.67 -6.89
CA ASP A 24 -2.14 -31.82 -7.86
C ASP A 24 -3.11 -31.19 -8.89
N GLU A 25 -4.24 -31.83 -9.20
CA GLU A 25 -5.25 -31.25 -10.12
C GLU A 25 -5.87 -29.96 -9.57
N ASN A 26 -6.12 -29.91 -8.25
CA ASN A 26 -6.65 -28.71 -7.60
C ASN A 26 -5.64 -27.56 -7.67
N LEU A 27 -4.34 -27.85 -7.47
CA LEU A 27 -3.28 -26.84 -7.54
C LEU A 27 -3.15 -26.27 -8.96
N MET A 28 -3.26 -27.13 -9.98
CA MET A 28 -3.23 -26.72 -11.39
C MET A 28 -4.46 -25.90 -11.78
N SER A 29 -5.63 -26.23 -11.25
CA SER A 29 -6.87 -25.45 -11.45
C SER A 29 -6.72 -24.02 -10.90
N ASP A 30 -6.26 -23.88 -9.67
CA ASP A 30 -6.06 -22.57 -9.02
C ASP A 30 -5.03 -21.71 -9.78
N HIS A 31 -3.94 -22.32 -10.25
CA HIS A 31 -2.94 -21.63 -11.06
C HIS A 31 -3.48 -21.19 -12.42
N LYS A 32 -4.26 -22.04 -13.11
CA LYS A 32 -4.89 -21.70 -14.38
C LYS A 32 -5.90 -20.56 -14.23
N GLU A 33 -6.70 -20.60 -13.16
CA GLU A 33 -7.64 -19.51 -12.84
C GLU A 33 -6.89 -18.21 -12.54
N PHE A 34 -5.79 -18.28 -11.77
CA PHE A 34 -4.94 -17.12 -11.49
C PHE A 34 -4.37 -16.49 -12.77
N LEU A 35 -3.88 -17.30 -13.72
CA LEU A 35 -3.41 -16.82 -15.01
C LEU A 35 -4.53 -16.18 -15.83
N LEU A 36 -5.72 -16.80 -15.85
CA LEU A 36 -6.88 -16.29 -16.58
C LEU A 36 -7.35 -14.93 -16.03
N LEU A 37 -7.44 -14.79 -14.70
CA LEU A 37 -7.88 -13.55 -14.02
C LEU A 37 -6.89 -12.40 -14.18
N ASN A 38 -5.61 -12.71 -14.35
CA ASN A 38 -4.56 -11.72 -14.53
C ASN A 38 -4.28 -11.40 -16.01
N ASP A 39 -4.98 -12.03 -16.95
CA ASP A 39 -4.90 -11.70 -18.37
C ASP A 39 -5.69 -10.41 -18.65
N PRO A 40 -5.01 -9.29 -19.01
CA PRO A 40 -5.66 -8.02 -19.25
C PRO A 40 -6.58 -8.02 -20.48
N THR A 41 -6.55 -9.06 -21.32
CA THR A 41 -7.46 -9.22 -22.47
C THR A 41 -8.76 -9.94 -22.10
N LYS A 42 -8.80 -10.61 -20.95
CA LYS A 42 -9.94 -11.42 -20.49
C LYS A 42 -10.72 -10.77 -19.38
N TYR A 43 -10.03 -10.17 -18.41
CA TYR A 43 -10.65 -9.55 -17.25
C TYR A 43 -10.11 -8.14 -16.96
N VAL A 44 -10.98 -7.29 -16.42
CA VAL A 44 -10.61 -6.03 -15.77
C VAL A 44 -10.75 -6.18 -14.27
N TYR A 45 -9.65 -5.91 -13.56
CA TYR A 45 -9.64 -5.86 -12.10
C TYR A 45 -10.37 -4.60 -11.59
N MET A 46 -11.39 -4.81 -10.77
CA MET A 46 -12.16 -3.79 -10.08
C MET A 46 -12.05 -3.95 -8.57
N ARG A 47 -11.47 -2.94 -7.93
CA ARG A 47 -11.38 -2.90 -6.46
C ARG A 47 -12.73 -2.51 -5.85
N ARG A 48 -13.29 -3.38 -5.00
CA ARG A 48 -14.46 -3.02 -4.18
C ARG A 48 -14.04 -2.24 -2.93
N VAL A 49 -15.00 -1.49 -2.39
CA VAL A 49 -14.85 -0.91 -1.05
C VAL A 49 -14.87 -2.05 -0.04
N VAL A 50 -13.93 -2.03 0.92
CA VAL A 50 -13.88 -3.00 2.01
C VAL A 50 -15.21 -3.00 2.74
N GLN A 51 -15.84 -4.17 2.81
CA GLN A 51 -17.09 -4.38 3.54
C GLN A 51 -16.77 -4.32 5.03
N ARG A 52 -17.38 -3.39 5.75
CA ARG A 52 -17.20 -3.23 7.19
C ARG A 52 -18.50 -2.71 7.82
N PRO A 53 -18.73 -2.96 9.13
CA PRO A 53 -19.85 -2.34 9.83
C PRO A 53 -19.79 -0.82 9.74
N TYR A 54 -20.94 -0.19 9.98
CA TYR A 54 -21.03 1.27 10.03
C TYR A 54 -20.04 1.83 11.04
N ALA A 55 -19.20 2.77 10.59
CA ALA A 55 -18.15 3.35 11.43
C ALA A 55 -18.74 4.16 12.58
N LYS A 56 -18.35 3.82 13.81
CA LYS A 56 -18.79 4.57 14.99
C LYS A 56 -18.10 5.93 15.06
N LYS A 57 -18.67 6.86 15.82
CA LYS A 57 -18.12 8.22 16.00
C LYS A 57 -16.71 8.22 16.60
N ASN A 58 -16.42 7.27 17.47
CA ASN A 58 -15.15 7.10 18.17
C ASN A 58 -14.10 6.33 17.36
N GLU A 59 -14.44 5.87 16.16
CA GLU A 59 -13.55 5.11 15.29
C GLU A 59 -12.95 6.01 14.20
N ILE A 60 -11.65 5.86 13.95
CA ILE A 60 -10.91 6.56 12.89
C ILE A 60 -10.27 5.52 11.99
N TYR A 61 -10.77 5.42 10.76
CA TYR A 61 -10.16 4.60 9.70
C TYR A 61 -9.12 5.41 8.94
N LEU A 62 -7.88 4.92 8.93
CA LEU A 62 -6.79 5.56 8.21
C LEU A 62 -6.71 5.07 6.77
N SER A 63 -6.65 6.02 5.85
CA SER A 63 -6.27 5.81 4.46
C SER A 63 -4.75 5.89 4.29
N ASN A 64 -4.21 5.03 3.42
CA ASN A 64 -2.78 4.94 3.09
C ASN A 64 -2.15 6.30 2.73
N ASN A 65 -2.90 7.16 2.03
CA ASN A 65 -2.43 8.48 1.54
C ASN A 65 -3.09 9.65 2.28
N GLY A 66 -3.71 9.41 3.43
CA GLY A 66 -4.35 10.49 4.19
C GLY A 66 -3.33 11.43 4.83
N LYS A 67 -3.70 12.71 4.96
CA LYS A 67 -2.83 13.71 5.58
C LYS A 67 -2.78 13.48 7.09
N PHE A 68 -1.58 13.18 7.61
CA PHE A 68 -1.34 12.93 9.03
C PHE A 68 -1.98 13.97 9.96
N LEU A 69 -1.80 15.26 9.66
CA LEU A 69 -2.32 16.38 10.46
C LEU A 69 -3.86 16.38 10.57
N TYR A 70 -4.59 15.89 9.56
CA TYR A 70 -6.04 15.78 9.64
C TYR A 70 -6.48 14.70 10.61
N TYR A 71 -5.74 13.60 10.68
CA TYR A 71 -6.02 12.55 11.67
C TYR A 71 -5.72 13.01 13.08
N VAL A 72 -4.61 13.73 13.29
CA VAL A 72 -4.31 14.37 14.58
C VAL A 72 -5.44 15.31 14.99
N LYS A 73 -5.87 16.22 14.10
CA LYS A 73 -6.96 17.15 14.38
C LYS A 73 -8.26 16.43 14.70
N ARG A 74 -8.59 15.36 13.96
CA ARG A 74 -9.79 14.54 14.20
C ARG A 74 -9.71 13.85 15.57
N ALA A 75 -8.60 13.19 15.88
CA ALA A 75 -8.40 12.51 17.16
C ALA A 75 -8.50 13.50 18.34
N LYS A 76 -7.82 14.65 18.26
CA LYS A 76 -7.93 15.73 19.27
C LYS A 76 -9.38 16.23 19.42
N ASN A 77 -10.11 16.40 18.32
CA ASN A 77 -11.51 16.82 18.37
C ASN A 77 -12.40 15.79 19.08
N LEU A 78 -12.19 14.50 18.85
CA LEU A 78 -12.93 13.43 19.55
C LEU A 78 -12.62 13.43 21.06
N LEU A 79 -11.34 13.55 21.43
CA LEU A 79 -10.89 13.51 22.82
C LEU A 79 -11.30 14.75 23.61
N PHE A 80 -11.12 15.95 23.07
CA PHE A 80 -11.31 17.21 23.82
C PHE A 80 -12.69 17.83 23.63
N ASN A 81 -13.17 17.91 22.39
CA ASN A 81 -14.42 18.62 22.10
C ASN A 81 -15.63 17.70 22.31
N GLN A 82 -15.55 16.46 21.82
CA GLN A 82 -16.63 15.48 21.99
C GLN A 82 -16.53 14.71 23.31
N ARG A 83 -15.39 14.80 24.02
CA ARG A 83 -15.12 14.13 25.30
C ARG A 83 -15.36 12.62 25.25
N GLU A 84 -15.00 12.00 24.14
CA GLU A 84 -15.03 10.53 24.03
C GLU A 84 -14.03 9.92 25.02
N LYS A 85 -14.47 8.93 25.81
CA LYS A 85 -13.62 8.22 26.77
C LYS A 85 -12.52 7.41 26.08
N GLU A 86 -12.86 6.87 24.92
CA GLU A 86 -11.98 6.05 24.10
C GLU A 86 -12.13 6.37 22.63
N ILE A 87 -11.03 6.32 21.89
CA ILE A 87 -11.03 6.35 20.43
C ILE A 87 -10.30 5.12 19.90
N ILE A 88 -10.71 4.62 18.73
CA ILE A 88 -10.09 3.46 18.10
C ILE A 88 -9.54 3.86 16.74
N ILE A 89 -8.25 3.67 16.53
CA ILE A 89 -7.57 3.94 15.26
C ILE A 89 -7.39 2.62 14.52
N HIS A 90 -7.95 2.55 13.32
CA HIS A 90 -7.87 1.37 12.45
C HIS A 90 -6.90 1.65 11.30
N GLY A 91 -5.88 0.81 11.16
CA GLY A 91 -4.95 0.80 10.03
C GLY A 91 -4.98 -0.53 9.30
N LEU A 92 -5.29 -0.51 8.00
CA LEU A 92 -5.30 -1.69 7.13
C LEU A 92 -4.06 -1.69 6.23
N GLY A 93 -3.32 -2.80 6.19
CA GLY A 93 -2.15 -2.97 5.31
C GLY A 93 -1.14 -1.83 5.42
N ALA A 94 -0.90 -1.10 4.32
CA ALA A 94 0.06 0.01 4.32
C ALA A 94 -0.28 1.16 5.30
N ALA A 95 -1.54 1.29 5.74
CA ALA A 95 -1.93 2.27 6.75
C ALA A 95 -1.54 1.88 8.19
N ILE A 96 -1.06 0.65 8.43
CA ILE A 96 -0.61 0.20 9.76
C ILE A 96 0.49 1.11 10.31
N SER A 97 1.50 1.44 9.48
CA SER A 97 2.60 2.33 9.90
C SER A 97 2.08 3.69 10.35
N LEU A 98 1.13 4.26 9.59
CA LEU A 98 0.50 5.54 9.90
C LEU A 98 -0.34 5.48 11.19
N ALA A 99 -1.00 4.34 11.46
CA ALA A 99 -1.76 4.13 12.69
C ALA A 99 -0.85 4.15 13.93
N VAL A 100 0.28 3.46 13.85
CA VAL A 100 1.28 3.43 14.92
C VAL A 100 1.87 4.82 15.14
N GLU A 101 2.28 5.50 14.06
CA GLU A 101 2.81 6.87 14.15
C GLU A 101 1.81 7.84 14.78
N LEU A 102 0.55 7.80 14.37
CA LEU A 102 -0.51 8.66 14.91
C LEU A 102 -0.74 8.40 16.40
N SER A 103 -0.78 7.13 16.80
CA SER A 103 -1.03 6.75 18.19
C SER A 103 0.09 7.17 19.12
N LEU A 104 1.35 6.95 18.70
CA LEU A 104 2.53 7.39 19.44
C LEU A 104 2.64 8.91 19.49
N TYR A 105 2.27 9.61 18.42
CA TYR A 105 2.23 11.06 18.42
C TYR A 105 1.21 11.59 19.44
N LEU A 106 -0.01 11.04 19.46
CA LEU A 106 -1.05 11.45 20.42
C LEU A 106 -0.64 11.19 21.87
N GLN A 107 -0.04 10.02 22.15
CA GLN A 107 0.45 9.69 23.48
C GLN A 107 1.57 10.64 23.96
N LYS A 108 2.40 11.15 23.05
CA LYS A 108 3.46 12.14 23.39
C LYS A 108 2.92 13.55 23.56
N ASP A 109 1.89 13.92 22.83
CA ASP A 109 1.34 15.27 22.80
C ASP A 109 0.27 15.50 23.90
N ILE A 110 -0.39 14.43 24.35
CA ILE A 110 -1.46 14.46 25.36
C ILE A 110 -1.08 13.53 26.52
N GLU A 111 -0.89 14.09 27.70
CA GLU A 111 -0.62 13.33 28.92
C GLU A 111 -1.86 12.52 29.36
N GLY A 112 -1.64 11.35 29.97
CA GLY A 112 -2.71 10.51 30.52
C GLY A 112 -3.42 9.60 29.51
N LEU A 113 -2.87 9.41 28.31
CA LEU A 113 -3.39 8.46 27.33
C LEU A 113 -2.77 7.07 27.47
N THR A 114 -3.62 6.06 27.62
CA THR A 114 -3.23 4.64 27.59
C THR A 114 -3.58 4.01 26.25
N LEU A 115 -2.61 3.29 25.66
CA LEU A 115 -2.75 2.61 24.39
C LEU A 115 -2.93 1.10 24.61
N SER A 116 -3.90 0.50 23.92
CA SER A 116 -4.09 -0.95 23.84
C SER A 116 -4.22 -1.34 22.37
N THR A 117 -3.41 -2.29 21.92
CA THR A 117 -3.32 -2.67 20.49
C THR A 117 -3.82 -4.08 20.30
N THR A 118 -4.67 -4.28 19.29
CA THR A 118 -5.06 -5.60 18.79
C THR A 118 -4.76 -5.71 17.30
N THR A 119 -4.47 -6.92 16.85
CA THR A 119 -4.27 -7.25 15.44
C THR A 119 -5.41 -8.12 14.95
N SER A 120 -5.73 -8.00 13.67
CA SER A 120 -6.78 -8.79 13.03
C SER A 120 -6.45 -9.01 11.55
N SER A 121 -7.20 -9.91 10.92
CA SER A 121 -7.18 -10.11 9.47
C SER A 121 -8.53 -9.66 8.92
N GLU A 122 -8.51 -8.68 8.03
CA GLU A 122 -9.70 -8.11 7.39
C GLU A 122 -9.82 -8.65 5.97
N GLU A 123 -11.04 -9.01 5.57
CA GLU A 123 -11.36 -9.53 4.25
C GLU A 123 -11.55 -8.40 3.24
N ILE A 124 -10.92 -8.56 2.08
CA ILE A 124 -11.04 -7.66 0.94
C ILE A 124 -11.59 -8.48 -0.22
N ILE A 125 -12.68 -8.00 -0.81
CA ILE A 125 -13.29 -8.63 -1.97
C ILE A 125 -12.80 -7.92 -3.22
N ASP A 126 -12.09 -8.65 -4.05
CA ASP A 126 -11.61 -8.25 -5.37
C ASP A 126 -12.63 -8.72 -6.43
N GLN A 127 -13.04 -7.84 -7.34
CA GLN A 127 -13.98 -8.17 -8.44
C GLN A 127 -13.22 -8.17 -9.76
N TYR A 128 -13.45 -9.19 -10.58
CA TYR A 128 -12.90 -9.32 -11.91
C TYR A 128 -14.07 -9.34 -12.90
N ASP A 129 -14.17 -8.28 -13.70
CA ASP A 129 -15.24 -8.15 -14.69
C ASP A 129 -14.76 -8.63 -16.06
N PRO A 130 -15.53 -9.49 -16.74
CA PRO A 130 -15.13 -10.08 -18.01
C PRO A 130 -15.15 -9.05 -19.14
N LEU A 131 -14.15 -9.12 -20.01
CA LEU A 131 -14.08 -8.36 -21.26
C LEU A 131 -14.61 -9.13 -22.47
N VAL A 132 -14.79 -10.44 -22.31
CA VAL A 132 -15.24 -11.37 -23.36
C VAL A 132 -16.59 -11.95 -22.93
N ASN A 133 -17.52 -12.07 -23.86
CA ASN A 133 -18.89 -12.53 -23.58
C ASN A 133 -19.00 -13.96 -23.04
N ASP A 134 -17.96 -14.79 -23.21
CA ASP A 134 -17.94 -16.19 -22.77
C ASP A 134 -17.42 -16.37 -21.34
N LEU A 135 -17.14 -15.27 -20.64
CA LEU A 135 -16.59 -15.26 -19.27
C LEU A 135 -17.59 -14.63 -18.30
N GLU A 136 -17.58 -15.12 -17.06
CA GLU A 136 -18.47 -14.67 -15.99
C GLU A 136 -17.71 -13.78 -14.99
N PRO A 137 -18.36 -12.82 -14.31
CA PRO A 137 -17.74 -12.05 -13.24
C PRO A 137 -17.25 -12.93 -12.09
N VAL A 138 -15.99 -12.76 -11.69
CA VAL A 138 -15.37 -13.55 -10.61
C VAL A 138 -15.11 -12.67 -9.39
N LEU A 139 -15.44 -13.18 -8.20
CA LEU A 139 -15.10 -12.56 -6.92
C LEU A 139 -14.01 -13.37 -6.22
N LYS A 140 -12.92 -12.70 -5.85
CA LYS A 140 -11.85 -13.29 -5.04
C LYS A 140 -11.75 -12.60 -3.69
N ILE A 141 -11.57 -13.38 -2.64
CA ILE A 141 -11.36 -12.86 -1.29
C ILE A 141 -9.86 -12.89 -1.01
N ARG A 142 -9.32 -11.75 -0.60
CA ARG A 142 -7.95 -11.63 -0.09
C ARG A 142 -8.00 -11.18 1.36
N HIS A 143 -7.13 -11.73 2.18
CA HIS A 143 -6.94 -11.26 3.55
C HIS A 143 -5.85 -10.19 3.61
N ALA A 144 -6.08 -9.15 4.40
CA ALA A 144 -5.09 -8.14 4.71
C ALA A 144 -4.99 -7.95 6.22
N SER A 145 -3.76 -7.87 6.73
CA SER A 145 -3.53 -7.59 8.14
C SER A 145 -4.02 -6.19 8.50
N ALA A 146 -4.62 -6.07 9.68
CA ALA A 146 -5.06 -4.82 10.25
C ALA A 146 -4.57 -4.68 11.69
N ILE A 147 -4.41 -3.42 12.10
CA ILE A 147 -4.13 -3.02 13.47
C ILE A 147 -5.28 -2.16 13.98
N HIS A 148 -5.67 -2.39 15.22
CA HIS A 148 -6.64 -1.58 15.94
C HIS A 148 -5.99 -1.08 17.23
N ILE A 149 -5.80 0.23 17.32
CA ILE A 149 -5.18 0.86 18.49
C ILE A 149 -6.27 1.62 19.23
N LYS A 150 -6.65 1.08 20.38
CA LYS A 150 -7.55 1.72 21.33
C LYS A 150 -6.74 2.70 22.18
N ILE A 151 -7.16 3.96 22.16
CA ILE A 151 -6.61 5.04 22.98
C ILE A 151 -7.64 5.40 24.02
N ILE A 152 -7.29 5.26 25.29
CA ILE A 152 -8.15 5.54 26.43
C ILE A 152 -7.62 6.79 27.13
N ASN A 153 -8.51 7.75 27.42
CA ASN A 153 -8.17 8.90 28.24
C ASN A 153 -8.40 8.55 29.70
N ASP A 154 -7.32 8.23 30.41
CA ASP A 154 -7.34 7.92 31.83
C ASP A 154 -7.38 9.23 32.61
N GLY A 155 -8.52 9.94 32.55
CA GLY A 155 -8.78 11.19 33.27
C GLY A 155 -8.76 11.07 34.81
N SER A 156 -8.30 9.94 35.32
CA SER A 156 -8.11 9.62 36.73
C SER A 156 -6.87 8.72 36.84
N SER A 157 -5.76 9.25 37.35
CA SER A 157 -4.55 8.49 37.65
C SER A 157 -4.86 7.30 38.56
N THR A 158 -4.99 6.09 38.02
CA THR A 158 -5.04 4.86 38.79
C THR A 158 -4.14 3.81 38.15
N ASN A 159 -2.94 3.69 38.74
CA ASN A 159 -1.93 2.62 38.67
C ASN A 159 -1.71 1.86 37.34
N PRO A 160 -0.48 1.88 36.79
CA PRO A 160 -0.09 1.00 35.69
C PRO A 160 0.16 -0.40 36.26
N ASN A 161 -0.90 -1.20 36.43
CA ASN A 161 -0.78 -2.64 36.71
C ASN A 161 -2.08 -3.35 36.34
N THR A 162 -2.30 -3.57 35.04
CA THR A 162 -3.17 -4.66 34.57
C THR A 162 -2.50 -5.29 33.37
N THR A 163 -1.78 -6.35 33.69
CA THR A 163 -1.37 -7.48 32.85
C THR A 163 -2.24 -7.68 31.61
N ASN A 164 -1.69 -7.38 30.43
CA ASN A 164 -2.20 -7.84 29.15
C ASN A 164 -1.02 -8.37 28.32
N SER A 165 -0.69 -9.63 28.54
CA SER A 165 0.18 -10.42 27.67
C SER A 165 -0.19 -11.91 27.83
N THR A 166 -1.39 -12.28 27.38
CA THR A 166 -1.65 -13.66 26.97
C THR A 166 -1.24 -13.78 25.52
N THR A 167 0.03 -14.10 25.34
CA THR A 167 0.65 -14.48 24.07
C THR A 167 0.23 -15.92 23.76
N THR A 168 -0.63 -16.15 22.76
CA THR A 168 -0.77 -17.48 22.13
C THR A 168 0.20 -17.57 20.97
N THR A 169 1.43 -17.98 21.27
CA THR A 169 2.45 -18.41 20.30
C THR A 169 2.15 -19.83 19.84
N THR A 170 1.66 -20.00 18.61
CA THR A 170 1.88 -21.24 17.85
C THR A 170 3.24 -21.14 17.18
N THR A 171 4.20 -21.88 17.72
CA THR A 171 5.58 -21.97 17.25
C THR A 171 5.66 -22.77 15.96
N THR A 172 5.92 -22.11 14.83
CA THR A 172 6.51 -22.75 13.65
C THR A 172 7.84 -22.07 13.40
N THR A 173 8.91 -22.85 13.55
CA THR A 173 10.30 -22.44 13.39
C THR A 173 10.55 -21.88 12.00
N LEU A 174 10.72 -20.56 11.90
CA LEU A 174 11.20 -19.87 10.70
C LEU A 174 12.34 -18.93 11.09
N THR A 175 13.34 -18.91 10.22
CA THR A 175 14.68 -18.35 10.32
C THR A 175 14.72 -16.84 10.58
N PRO A 176 15.81 -16.28 11.15
CA PRO A 176 15.91 -14.86 11.44
C PRO A 176 16.00 -14.05 10.14
N ILE A 177 14.92 -13.36 9.79
CA ILE A 177 14.89 -12.41 8.67
C ILE A 177 15.55 -11.11 9.13
N ASN A 178 16.75 -10.85 8.59
CA ASN A 178 17.46 -9.59 8.74
C ASN A 178 16.65 -8.43 8.14
N PHE A 179 16.16 -7.51 8.97
CA PHE A 179 15.53 -6.27 8.52
C PHE A 179 16.56 -5.40 7.80
N ARG A 180 16.57 -5.47 6.47
CA ARG A 180 17.32 -4.54 5.62
C ARG A 180 16.66 -3.17 5.69
N THR A 181 17.17 -2.30 6.57
CA THR A 181 16.88 -0.88 6.59
C THR A 181 17.36 -0.25 5.28
N THR A 182 16.48 -0.09 4.30
CA THR A 182 16.75 0.80 3.17
C THR A 182 16.32 2.21 3.56
N SER A 183 17.27 2.98 4.04
CA SER A 183 17.14 4.42 4.20
C SER A 183 16.98 5.09 2.83
N LYS A 184 15.74 5.17 2.33
CA LYS A 184 15.40 6.09 1.22
C LYS A 184 15.30 7.51 1.78
N LYS A 185 16.46 8.05 2.13
CA LYS A 185 16.68 9.48 2.37
C LYS A 185 16.50 10.24 1.04
N SER A 186 15.74 11.32 1.12
CA SER A 186 15.71 12.48 0.21
C SER A 186 15.49 12.22 -1.29
N ASN A 187 14.25 12.43 -1.77
CA ASN A 187 14.03 12.73 -3.19
C ASN A 187 12.92 13.78 -3.46
N SER A 188 12.52 14.58 -2.45
CA SER A 188 11.55 15.67 -2.67
C SER A 188 12.19 16.84 -3.44
N GLN A 189 13.42 17.22 -3.10
CA GLN A 189 14.16 18.28 -3.79
C GLN A 189 14.45 17.96 -5.26
N SER A 190 14.69 16.68 -5.62
CA SER A 190 14.90 16.29 -7.02
C SER A 190 13.62 16.42 -7.87
N LYS A 191 12.45 16.11 -7.29
CA LYS A 191 11.17 16.32 -7.99
C LYS A 191 10.87 17.81 -8.19
N GLU A 192 11.19 18.63 -7.20
CA GLU A 192 10.99 20.08 -7.28
C GLU A 192 11.95 20.74 -8.27
N ASN A 193 13.24 20.36 -8.25
CA ASN A 193 14.23 20.84 -9.22
C ASN A 193 13.88 20.42 -10.66
N LYS A 194 13.40 19.19 -10.88
CA LYS A 194 12.91 18.76 -12.22
C LYS A 194 11.70 19.56 -12.68
N LYS A 195 10.78 19.91 -11.77
CA LYS A 195 9.59 20.72 -12.10
C LYS A 195 9.98 22.16 -12.44
N LEU A 196 10.94 22.74 -11.71
CA LEU A 196 11.43 24.09 -11.95
C LEU A 196 12.18 24.19 -13.29
N LEU A 197 13.03 23.23 -13.61
CA LEU A 197 13.77 23.19 -14.88
C LEU A 197 12.82 23.12 -16.09
N LYS A 198 11.78 22.27 -16.00
CA LYS A 198 10.78 22.13 -17.07
C LYS A 198 9.95 23.41 -17.27
N ARG A 199 9.73 24.20 -16.21
CA ARG A 199 9.05 25.50 -16.30
C ARG A 199 9.94 26.56 -16.96
N GLN A 200 11.22 26.63 -16.60
CA GLN A 200 12.18 27.54 -17.23
C GLN A 200 12.37 27.25 -18.73
N GLU A 201 12.36 25.97 -19.13
CA GLU A 201 12.39 25.59 -20.55
C GLU A 201 11.11 26.02 -21.30
N LEU A 202 9.94 25.90 -20.66
CA LEU A 202 8.68 26.33 -21.26
C LEU A 202 8.64 27.85 -21.43
N ASP A 203 9.08 28.61 -20.42
CA ASP A 203 9.12 30.08 -20.48
C ASP A 203 10.07 30.57 -21.59
N LYS A 204 11.25 29.94 -21.74
CA LYS A 204 12.17 30.22 -22.87
C LYS A 204 11.55 29.93 -24.23
N LYS A 205 10.80 28.83 -24.38
CA LYS A 205 10.09 28.50 -25.64
C LYS A 205 9.00 29.52 -25.95
N VAL A 206 8.24 29.96 -24.95
CA VAL A 206 7.21 30.99 -25.12
C VAL A 206 7.83 32.32 -25.53
N GLU A 207 8.96 32.70 -24.95
CA GLU A 207 9.67 33.94 -25.29
C GLU A 207 10.28 33.92 -26.70
N GLN A 208 10.87 32.78 -27.10
CA GLN A 208 11.32 32.56 -28.47
C GLN A 208 10.17 32.63 -29.50
N ALA A 209 9.03 32.01 -29.19
CA ALA A 209 7.86 32.06 -30.08
C ALA A 209 7.30 33.49 -30.24
N LYS A 210 7.27 34.28 -29.16
CA LYS A 210 6.88 35.69 -29.21
C LYS A 210 7.85 36.53 -30.05
N SER A 211 9.15 36.31 -29.91
CA SER A 211 10.18 37.00 -30.69
C SER A 211 10.08 36.67 -32.18
N GLN A 212 9.90 35.39 -32.54
CA GLN A 212 9.70 34.97 -33.92
C GLN A 212 8.42 35.57 -34.53
N GLN A 213 7.32 35.60 -33.78
CA GLN A 213 6.07 36.22 -34.25
C GLN A 213 6.23 37.73 -34.47
N LYS A 214 7.00 38.42 -33.61
CA LYS A 214 7.31 39.85 -33.78
C LYS A 214 8.14 40.08 -35.05
N GLN A 215 9.18 39.30 -35.28
CA GLN A 215 10.02 39.39 -36.49
C GLN A 215 9.21 39.11 -37.76
N GLN A 216 8.31 38.11 -37.74
CA GLN A 216 7.43 37.83 -38.88
C GLN A 216 6.48 38.99 -39.18
N ARG A 217 5.93 39.64 -38.14
CA ARG A 217 5.07 40.84 -38.31
C ARG A 217 5.85 42.02 -38.87
N GLU A 218 7.08 42.26 -38.41
CA GLU A 218 7.94 43.32 -38.93
C GLU A 218 8.33 43.07 -40.39
N GLN A 219 8.67 41.83 -40.76
CA GLN A 219 8.94 41.47 -42.17
C GLN A 219 7.69 41.60 -43.07
N GLN A 220 6.50 41.27 -42.56
CA GLN A 220 5.25 41.47 -43.30
C GLN A 220 4.96 42.97 -43.51
N GLN A 221 5.22 43.82 -42.51
CA GLN A 221 5.04 45.27 -42.64
C GLN A 221 6.01 45.89 -43.66
N LEU A 222 7.27 45.47 -43.67
CA LEU A 222 8.27 45.91 -44.66
C LEU A 222 7.85 45.48 -46.08
N LYS A 223 7.36 44.23 -46.24
CA LYS A 223 6.92 43.73 -47.55
C LYS A 223 5.69 44.47 -48.08
N VAL A 224 4.78 44.92 -47.21
CA VAL A 224 3.62 45.76 -47.59
C VAL A 224 4.06 47.17 -47.99
N GLN A 225 5.08 47.74 -47.33
CA GLN A 225 5.62 49.05 -47.72
C GLN A 225 6.32 49.04 -49.08
N GLU A 226 6.92 47.91 -49.48
CA GLU A 226 7.54 47.76 -50.82
C GLU A 226 6.51 47.54 -51.95
N THR A 227 5.23 47.28 -51.62
CA THR A 227 4.17 47.05 -52.62
C THR A 227 3.23 48.25 -52.87
N CYS A 228 3.44 49.38 -52.18
CA CYS A 228 2.78 50.66 -52.46
C CYS A 228 3.78 51.63 -53.13
#